data_AF-A0A0N4VQU5-F1
#
_entry.id   AF-A0A0N4VQU5-F1
#
_cell.length_a   1.000
_cell.length_b   1.000
_cell.length_c   1.000
_cell.angle_alpha   90.00
_cell.angle_beta   90.00
_cell.angle_gamma   90.00
#
_symmetry.space_group_name_H-M   'P 1'
#
loop_
_entity.id
_entity.type
_entity.pdbx_description
1 polymer ?
#
loop_
_entity_poly.entity_id
_entity_poly.type
_entity_poly.pdbx_seq_one_letter_code
_entity_poly.pdbx_strand_id
1 'polypeptide(L)'
;MFGPGKWYPFRGLKEDFKRRLKYYASDYLDGLRGPKTIQKLFSTIVFLYFACLLPAIAFGVLNDDNTKGNIDVRKLIFAQGFGGIIWAIFGGQPMIIIHTTVPLAIYIKVIYRISVDFGYDFFALYCCVGLWCQIFLMIYASTELCSLMKLATRFVVQIFCFIFFQVFPLYV
;
A
#
# COMPACT_ATOMS: atom_id res chain seq x y z
N MET A 1 4.53 -23.18 8.73
CA MET A 1 3.78 -24.14 7.88
C MET A 1 4.39 -24.31 6.48
N PHE A 2 5.13 -23.33 5.92
CA PHE A 2 6.00 -23.52 4.74
C PHE A 2 7.34 -22.75 4.89
N GLY A 3 8.30 -23.30 5.66
CA GLY A 3 9.64 -22.74 5.85
C GLY A 3 10.59 -23.76 6.49
N PRO A 4 11.92 -23.69 6.26
CA PRO A 4 12.85 -24.67 6.81
C PRO A 4 13.01 -24.45 8.33
N GLY A 5 12.50 -25.36 9.18
CA GLY A 5 12.70 -25.36 10.65
C GLY A 5 11.40 -25.33 11.48
N LYS A 6 11.52 -25.36 12.82
CA LYS A 6 10.37 -25.34 13.75
C LYS A 6 9.57 -24.03 13.62
N TRP A 7 8.24 -24.13 13.68
CA TRP A 7 7.34 -22.98 13.63
C TRP A 7 7.14 -22.39 15.03
N TYR A 8 7.26 -21.08 15.16
CA TYR A 8 6.95 -20.31 16.36
C TYR A 8 6.52 -18.90 15.94
N PRO A 9 5.69 -18.20 16.74
CA PRO A 9 5.17 -16.89 16.36
C PRO A 9 6.31 -15.87 16.19
N PHE A 10 6.16 -14.94 15.24
CA PHE A 10 7.10 -13.85 14.91
C PHE A 10 8.45 -14.26 14.31
N ARG A 11 8.66 -15.55 14.04
CA ARG A 11 9.90 -16.04 13.42
C ARG A 11 10.23 -15.30 12.11
N GLY A 12 9.30 -15.27 11.17
CA GLY A 12 9.48 -14.70 9.84
C GLY A 12 9.69 -13.20 9.89
N LEU A 13 8.99 -12.51 10.77
CA LEU A 13 9.18 -11.08 11.01
C LEU A 13 10.61 -10.77 11.47
N LYS A 14 11.15 -11.59 12.39
CA LYS A 14 12.54 -11.43 12.88
C LYS A 14 13.57 -11.71 11.78
N GLU A 15 13.34 -12.76 10.99
CA GLU A 15 14.21 -13.11 9.86
C GLU A 15 14.20 -12.01 8.78
N ASP A 16 13.03 -11.49 8.43
CA ASP A 16 12.85 -10.39 7.47
C ASP A 16 13.50 -9.10 7.96
N PHE A 17 13.30 -8.75 9.23
CA PHE A 17 13.93 -7.57 9.83
C PHE A 17 15.46 -7.68 9.79
N LYS A 18 16.03 -8.82 10.20
CA LYS A 18 17.49 -9.05 10.16
C LYS A 18 18.04 -9.00 8.73
N ARG A 19 17.26 -9.45 7.74
CA ARG A 19 17.64 -9.41 6.33
C ARG A 19 17.62 -7.97 5.79
N ARG A 20 16.59 -7.17 6.11
CA ARG A 20 16.49 -5.79 5.62
C ARG A 20 17.48 -4.84 6.30
N LEU A 21 17.70 -5.00 7.61
CA LEU A 21 18.57 -4.11 8.39
C LEU A 21 19.99 -4.01 7.82
N LYS A 22 20.51 -5.10 7.22
CA LYS A 22 21.85 -5.15 6.60
C LYS A 22 22.02 -4.15 5.44
N TYR A 23 20.95 -3.89 4.69
CA TYR A 23 20.98 -3.06 3.48
C TYR A 23 20.43 -1.65 3.73
N TYR A 24 19.84 -1.39 4.90
CA TYR A 24 19.17 -0.12 5.17
C TYR A 24 20.13 1.09 5.07
N ALA A 25 21.36 0.95 5.55
CA ALA A 25 22.37 2.01 5.43
C ALA A 25 22.87 2.17 3.97
N SER A 26 22.99 1.08 3.21
CA SER A 26 23.39 1.15 1.81
C SER A 26 22.32 1.80 0.94
N ASP A 27 21.02 1.59 1.22
CA ASP A 27 19.91 2.19 0.46
C ASP A 27 20.05 3.73 0.33
N TYR A 28 20.51 4.42 1.38
CA TYR A 28 20.74 5.87 1.33
C TYR A 28 22.06 6.26 0.67
N LEU A 29 23.11 5.47 0.90
CA LEU A 29 24.44 5.75 0.34
C LEU A 29 24.50 5.50 -1.17
N ASP A 30 23.80 4.46 -1.64
CA ASP A 30 23.76 4.06 -3.04
C ASP A 30 22.99 5.07 -3.89
N GLY A 31 22.05 5.82 -3.30
CA GLY A 31 21.37 6.94 -3.95
C GLY A 31 22.27 8.16 -4.24
N LEU A 32 23.44 8.23 -3.60
CA LEU A 32 24.38 9.36 -3.73
C LEU A 32 25.71 8.97 -4.41
N ARG A 33 25.98 7.68 -4.56
CA ARG A 33 27.25 7.17 -5.09
C ARG A 33 27.10 6.75 -6.56
N GLY A 34 27.99 7.23 -7.42
CA GLY A 34 28.13 6.76 -8.80
C GLY A 34 27.92 7.82 -9.90
N PRO A 35 28.43 7.57 -11.11
CA PRO A 35 28.29 8.49 -12.23
C PRO A 35 26.81 8.55 -12.68
N LYS A 36 26.27 9.76 -12.81
CA LYS A 36 24.88 10.04 -13.20
C LYS A 36 23.80 9.57 -12.20
N THR A 37 24.16 9.10 -11.00
CA THR A 37 23.19 8.66 -9.98
C THR A 37 22.29 9.82 -9.53
N ILE A 38 22.85 11.00 -9.28
CA ILE A 38 22.09 12.19 -8.86
C ILE A 38 21.09 12.63 -9.95
N GLN A 39 21.49 12.55 -11.22
CA GLN A 39 20.61 12.87 -12.35
C GLN A 39 19.44 11.87 -12.44
N LYS A 40 19.71 10.57 -12.29
CA LYS A 40 18.68 9.54 -12.27
C LYS A 40 17.74 9.73 -11.09
N LEU A 41 18.28 9.98 -9.89
CA LEU A 41 17.50 10.23 -8.68
C LEU A 41 16.55 11.40 -8.90
N PHE A 42 17.05 12.54 -9.37
CA PHE A 42 16.23 13.72 -9.62
C PHE A 42 15.16 13.46 -10.69
N SER A 43 15.53 12.82 -11.81
CA SER A 43 14.59 12.45 -12.87
C SER A 43 13.49 11.51 -12.35
N THR A 44 13.83 10.53 -11.51
CA THR A 44 12.88 9.60 -10.92
C THR A 44 11.97 10.30 -9.91
N ILE A 45 12.48 11.24 -9.10
CA ILE A 45 11.66 12.01 -8.17
C ILE A 45 10.60 12.81 -8.92
N VAL A 46 10.99 13.56 -9.96
CA VAL A 46 10.04 14.36 -10.76
C VAL A 46 9.04 13.47 -11.47
N PHE A 47 9.50 12.37 -12.10
CA PHE A 47 8.62 11.43 -12.78
C PHE A 47 7.60 10.79 -11.82
N LEU A 48 8.06 10.28 -10.67
CA LEU A 48 7.19 9.66 -9.69
C LEU A 48 6.23 10.66 -9.06
N TYR A 49 6.65 11.91 -8.83
CA TYR A 49 5.76 12.94 -8.31
C TYR A 49 4.50 13.08 -9.18
N PHE A 50 4.66 13.27 -10.49
CA PHE A 50 3.51 13.38 -11.40
C PHE A 50 2.77 12.06 -11.60
N ALA A 51 3.50 10.94 -11.70
CA ALA A 51 2.91 9.63 -11.87
C ALA A 51 2.04 9.20 -10.67
N CYS A 52 2.39 9.62 -9.46
CA CYS A 52 1.65 9.29 -8.23
C CYS A 52 0.55 10.31 -7.92
N LEU A 53 0.75 11.59 -8.29
CA LEU A 53 -0.19 12.68 -8.01
C LEU A 53 -1.47 12.58 -8.87
N LEU A 54 -1.35 12.28 -10.17
CA LEU A 54 -2.51 12.23 -11.06
C LEU A 54 -3.52 11.15 -10.65
N PRO A 55 -3.12 9.88 -10.38
CA PRO A 55 -4.04 8.88 -9.86
C PRO A 55 -4.59 9.24 -8.48
N ALA A 56 -3.79 9.89 -7.61
CA ALA A 56 -4.29 10.35 -6.31
C ALA A 56 -5.41 11.38 -6.46
N ILE A 57 -5.29 12.32 -7.41
CA ILE A 57 -6.35 13.29 -7.69
C ILE A 57 -7.60 12.58 -8.23
N ALA A 58 -7.45 11.70 -9.22
CA ALA A 58 -8.57 10.95 -9.81
C ALA A 58 -9.32 10.12 -8.76
N PHE A 59 -8.61 9.35 -7.94
CA PHE A 59 -9.22 8.59 -6.84
C PHE A 59 -9.73 9.47 -5.71
N GLY A 60 -9.14 10.65 -5.52
CA GLY A 60 -9.63 11.68 -4.62
C GLY A 60 -11.03 12.16 -4.99
N VAL A 61 -11.23 12.51 -6.28
CA VAL A 61 -12.54 12.94 -6.79
C VAL A 61 -13.55 11.79 -6.69
N LEU A 62 -13.15 10.58 -7.08
CA LEU A 62 -14.02 9.41 -6.96
C LEU A 62 -14.47 9.14 -5.51
N ASN A 63 -13.58 9.33 -4.53
CA ASN A 63 -13.94 9.17 -3.12
C ASN A 63 -14.78 10.33 -2.58
N ASP A 64 -14.54 11.55 -3.07
CA ASP A 64 -15.35 12.72 -2.75
C ASP A 64 -16.81 12.48 -3.16
N ASP A 65 -17.03 12.02 -4.39
CA ASP A 65 -18.34 11.65 -4.93
C ASP A 65 -18.98 10.48 -4.16
N ASN A 66 -18.20 9.43 -3.88
CA ASN A 66 -18.72 8.23 -3.20
C ASN A 66 -19.07 8.48 -1.72
N THR A 67 -18.49 9.51 -1.09
CA THR A 67 -18.67 9.82 0.34
C THR A 67 -19.37 11.15 0.59
N LYS A 68 -19.90 11.78 -0.46
CA LYS A 68 -20.58 13.10 -0.44
C LYS A 68 -19.73 14.19 0.23
N GLY A 69 -18.44 14.25 -0.08
CA GLY A 69 -17.52 15.26 0.44
C GLY A 69 -16.92 14.95 1.82
N ASN A 70 -17.11 13.74 2.36
CA ASN A 70 -16.44 13.35 3.60
C ASN A 70 -14.94 13.07 3.38
N ILE A 71 -14.57 12.42 2.27
CA ILE A 71 -13.18 12.15 1.87
C ILE A 71 -12.84 12.91 0.58
N ASP A 72 -12.41 14.16 0.76
CA ASP A 72 -11.98 15.00 -0.35
C ASP A 72 -10.59 14.62 -0.87
N VAL A 73 -10.29 15.10 -2.08
CA VAL A 73 -8.97 15.05 -2.73
C VAL A 73 -7.83 15.48 -1.79
N ARG A 74 -8.03 16.56 -1.02
CA ARG A 74 -7.01 17.10 -0.09
C ARG A 74 -6.66 16.10 1.01
N LYS A 75 -7.68 15.46 1.61
CA LYS A 75 -7.49 14.47 2.68
C LYS A 75 -6.79 13.24 2.14
N LEU A 76 -7.13 12.81 0.93
CA LEU A 76 -6.51 11.65 0.29
C LEU A 76 -5.03 11.90 -0.08
N ILE A 77 -4.69 13.05 -0.67
CA ILE A 77 -3.30 13.40 -0.99
C ILE A 77 -2.46 13.45 0.28
N PHE A 78 -2.98 14.08 1.35
CA PHE A 78 -2.28 14.14 2.63
C PHE A 78 -2.07 12.74 3.24
N ALA A 79 -3.12 11.91 3.26
CA ALA A 79 -3.04 10.55 3.80
C ALA A 79 -2.05 9.68 3.00
N GLN A 80 -2.08 9.75 1.66
CA GLN A 80 -1.18 8.98 0.81
C GLN A 80 0.27 9.46 0.94
N GLY A 81 0.51 10.77 1.00
CA GLY A 81 1.84 11.33 1.24
C GLY A 81 2.41 10.93 2.60
N PHE A 82 1.62 11.06 3.66
CA PHE A 82 2.02 10.68 5.01
C PHE A 82 2.28 9.16 5.13
N GLY A 83 1.38 8.33 4.60
CA GLY A 83 1.57 6.88 4.55
C GLY A 83 2.79 6.47 3.72
N GLY A 84 3.06 7.17 2.61
CA GLY A 84 4.24 6.99 1.79
C GLY A 84 5.55 7.29 2.53
N ILE A 85 5.60 8.36 3.32
CA ILE A 85 6.78 8.71 4.14
C ILE A 85 7.02 7.63 5.22
N ILE A 86 5.97 7.22 5.92
CA ILE A 86 6.07 6.13 6.93
C ILE A 86 6.58 4.85 6.27
N TRP A 87 6.05 4.49 5.10
CA TRP A 87 6.50 3.30 4.37
C TRP A 87 7.92 3.43 3.82
N ALA A 88 8.33 4.61 3.37
CA ALA A 88 9.70 4.83 2.90
C ALA A 88 10.73 4.61 4.03
N ILE A 89 10.39 4.98 5.27
CA ILE A 89 11.26 4.84 6.44
C ILE A 89 11.21 3.42 7.00
N PHE A 90 10.01 2.86 7.22
CA PHE A 90 9.84 1.59 7.95
C PHE A 90 9.54 0.37 7.06
N GLY A 91 9.27 0.57 5.78
CA GLY A 91 8.83 -0.47 4.85
C GLY A 91 9.92 -1.50 4.54
N GLY A 92 9.51 -2.75 4.33
CA GLY A 92 10.40 -3.87 4.02
C GLY A 92 11.01 -3.86 2.61
N GLN A 93 10.42 -3.10 1.68
CA GLN A 93 10.93 -2.91 0.32
C GLN A 93 10.66 -1.47 -0.16
N PRO A 94 11.70 -0.65 -0.40
CA PRO A 94 11.54 0.79 -0.66
C PRO A 94 11.08 1.09 -2.10
N MET A 95 11.18 0.11 -3.01
CA MET A 95 10.71 0.25 -4.40
C MET A 95 9.18 0.15 -4.55
N ILE A 96 8.47 -0.24 -3.49
CA ILE A 96 7.00 -0.34 -3.51
C ILE A 96 6.41 1.05 -3.30
N ILE A 97 5.53 1.46 -4.23
CA ILE A 97 4.82 2.74 -4.13
C ILE A 97 3.37 2.49 -3.73
N ILE A 98 2.99 2.99 -2.56
CA ILE A 98 1.65 2.82 -2.00
C ILE A 98 0.71 3.86 -2.60
N HIS A 99 -0.43 3.38 -3.11
CA HIS A 99 -1.46 4.20 -3.72
C HIS A 99 -2.84 3.66 -3.38
N THR A 100 -3.83 4.55 -3.34
CA THR A 100 -5.23 4.15 -3.41
C THR A 100 -5.53 3.47 -4.73
N THR A 101 -6.38 2.44 -4.70
CA THR A 101 -6.80 1.66 -5.86
C THR A 101 -8.32 1.58 -5.94
N VAL A 102 -8.85 1.21 -7.10
CA VAL A 102 -10.30 1.07 -7.35
C VAL A 102 -10.99 0.17 -6.31
N PRO A 103 -10.49 -1.03 -5.96
CA PRO A 103 -11.15 -1.88 -4.96
C PRO A 103 -11.27 -1.21 -3.59
N LEU A 104 -10.26 -0.42 -3.20
CA LEU A 104 -10.30 0.34 -1.94
C LEU A 104 -11.36 1.45 -1.99
N ALA A 105 -11.49 2.16 -3.12
CA ALA A 105 -12.52 3.19 -3.29
C ALA A 105 -13.94 2.59 -3.22
N ILE A 106 -14.15 1.42 -3.84
CA ILE A 106 -15.42 0.67 -3.73
C ILE A 106 -15.68 0.25 -2.28
N TYR A 107 -14.65 -0.22 -1.56
CA TYR A 107 -14.77 -0.59 -0.16
C TYR A 107 -15.20 0.60 0.72
N ILE A 108 -14.58 1.78 0.52
CA ILE A 108 -14.95 3.02 1.21
C ILE A 108 -16.42 3.39 0.92
N LYS A 109 -16.86 3.29 -0.34
CA LYS A 109 -18.25 3.54 -0.73
C LYS A 109 -19.23 2.64 0.00
N VAL A 110 -18.91 1.34 0.15
CA VAL A 110 -19.76 0.37 0.85
C VAL A 110 -19.85 0.71 2.33
N ILE A 111 -18.73 1.04 3.00
CA ILE A 111 -18.74 1.46 4.41
C ILE A 111 -19.57 2.73 4.58
N TYR A 112 -19.42 3.69 3.68
CA TYR A 112 -20.20 4.93 3.71
C TYR A 112 -21.70 4.62 3.61
N ARG A 113 -22.12 3.78 2.66
CA ARG A 113 -23.51 3.36 2.52
C ARG A 113 -24.04 2.69 3.79
N ILE A 114 -23.28 1.78 4.38
CA ILE A 114 -23.65 1.12 5.65
C ILE A 114 -23.79 2.16 6.76
N SER A 115 -22.87 3.12 6.88
CA SER A 115 -22.96 4.16 7.91
C SER A 115 -24.25 4.98 7.78
N VAL A 116 -24.66 5.31 6.55
CA VAL A 116 -25.90 6.06 6.28
C VAL A 116 -27.13 5.20 6.54
N ASP A 117 -27.15 3.95 6.08
CA ASP A 117 -28.30 3.05 6.24
C ASP A 117 -28.60 2.74 7.73
N PHE A 118 -27.56 2.65 8.56
CA PHE A 118 -27.69 2.41 10.00
C PHE A 118 -27.65 3.68 10.88
N GLY A 119 -27.42 4.87 10.28
CA GLY A 119 -27.33 6.14 11.01
C GLY A 119 -26.09 6.29 11.91
N TYR A 120 -25.00 5.60 11.62
CA TYR A 120 -23.73 5.73 12.33
C TYR A 120 -22.86 6.86 11.76
N ASP A 121 -21.99 7.43 12.61
CA ASP A 121 -20.95 8.34 12.12
C ASP A 121 -19.96 7.59 11.22
N PHE A 122 -19.76 8.12 10.01
CA PHE A 122 -18.91 7.52 9.00
C PHE A 122 -17.47 7.39 9.48
N PHE A 123 -16.90 8.44 10.09
CA PHE A 123 -15.50 8.43 10.51
C PHE A 123 -15.27 7.45 11.67
N ALA A 124 -16.20 7.38 12.64
CA ALA A 124 -16.14 6.40 13.71
C ALA A 124 -16.19 4.96 13.19
N LEU A 125 -17.12 4.65 12.28
CA LEU A 125 -17.21 3.32 11.66
C LEU A 125 -15.96 2.98 10.85
N TYR A 126 -15.48 3.93 10.05
CA TYR A 126 -14.29 3.77 9.23
C TYR A 126 -13.03 3.52 10.09
N CYS A 127 -12.90 4.21 11.22
CA CYS A 127 -11.83 4.00 12.18
C CYS A 127 -11.89 2.60 12.81
N CYS A 128 -13.09 2.17 13.25
CA CYS A 128 -13.30 0.85 13.85
C CYS A 128 -12.90 -0.27 12.87
N VAL A 129 -13.36 -0.18 11.62
CA VAL A 129 -12.99 -1.12 10.55
C VAL A 129 -11.46 -1.13 10.34
N GLY A 130 -10.83 0.04 10.29
CA GLY A 130 -9.37 0.15 10.18
C GLY A 130 -8.61 -0.51 11.34
N LEU A 131 -9.10 -0.36 12.57
CA LEU A 131 -8.51 -1.01 13.76
C LEU A 131 -8.62 -2.54 13.67
N TRP A 132 -9.76 -3.07 13.24
CA TRP A 132 -9.93 -4.50 13.00
C TRP A 132 -9.01 -5.02 11.91
N CYS A 133 -8.85 -4.29 10.80
CA CYS A 133 -7.89 -4.63 9.75
C CYS A 133 -6.46 -4.70 10.32
N GLN A 134 -6.05 -3.75 11.17
CA GLN A 134 -4.73 -3.76 11.80
C GLN A 134 -4.55 -4.97 12.72
N ILE A 135 -5.57 -5.35 13.51
CA ILE A 135 -5.51 -6.54 14.36
C ILE A 135 -5.31 -7.80 13.51
N PHE A 136 -6.07 -7.97 12.41
CA PHE A 136 -5.90 -9.11 11.52
C PHE A 136 -4.52 -9.13 10.85
N LEU A 137 -4.00 -7.98 10.43
CA LEU A 137 -2.66 -7.87 9.88
C LEU A 137 -1.58 -8.31 10.89
N MET A 138 -1.71 -7.92 12.17
CA MET A 138 -0.78 -8.36 13.21
C MET A 138 -0.83 -9.88 13.43
N ILE A 139 -2.03 -10.47 13.41
CA ILE A 139 -2.21 -11.93 13.52
C ILE A 139 -1.54 -12.62 12.32
N TYR A 140 -1.78 -12.15 11.09
CA TYR A 140 -1.19 -12.74 9.89
C TYR A 140 0.33 -12.58 9.81
N ALA A 141 0.85 -11.44 10.27
CA ALA A 141 2.29 -11.21 10.39
C ALA A 141 2.94 -12.16 11.42
N SER A 142 2.31 -12.36 12.57
CA SER A 142 2.83 -13.25 13.63
C SER A 142 2.82 -14.73 13.24
N THR A 143 1.86 -15.16 12.42
CA THR A 143 1.64 -16.56 12.01
C THR A 143 2.37 -16.97 10.73
N GLU A 144 3.09 -16.03 10.09
CA GLU A 144 3.79 -16.19 8.81
C GLU A 144 2.87 -16.58 7.63
N LEU A 145 1.66 -16.01 7.56
CA LEU A 145 0.73 -16.28 6.46
C LEU A 145 1.30 -15.88 5.08
N CYS A 146 2.26 -14.95 5.04
CA CYS A 146 2.98 -14.58 3.81
C CYS A 146 3.63 -15.78 3.09
N SER A 147 3.91 -16.88 3.80
CA SER A 147 4.42 -18.11 3.17
C SER A 147 3.48 -18.71 2.11
N LEU A 148 2.17 -18.42 2.16
CA LEU A 148 1.19 -18.78 1.12
C LEU A 148 1.51 -18.14 -0.23
N MET A 149 2.22 -17.01 -0.26
CA MET A 149 2.63 -16.36 -1.52
C MET A 149 3.51 -17.29 -2.38
N LYS A 150 4.20 -18.27 -1.76
CA LYS A 150 4.98 -19.29 -2.50
C LYS A 150 4.11 -20.21 -3.37
N LEU A 151 2.82 -20.32 -3.07
CA LEU A 151 1.86 -21.07 -3.87
C LEU A 151 1.46 -20.30 -5.15
N ALA A 152 1.59 -18.98 -5.15
CA ALA A 152 1.29 -18.17 -6.32
C ALA A 152 2.32 -18.44 -7.41
N THR A 153 1.90 -19.12 -8.47
CA THR A 153 2.76 -19.40 -9.63
C THR A 153 2.90 -18.15 -10.50
N ARG A 154 3.95 -18.13 -11.33
CA ARG A 154 4.18 -17.05 -12.31
C ARG A 154 2.97 -16.78 -13.21
N PHE A 155 2.24 -17.84 -13.57
CA PHE A 155 1.03 -17.74 -14.39
C PHE A 155 -0.07 -16.94 -13.70
N VAL A 156 -0.33 -17.22 -12.42
CA VAL A 156 -1.34 -16.48 -11.62
C VAL A 156 -0.98 -15.00 -11.52
N VAL A 157 0.30 -14.70 -11.25
CA VAL A 157 0.78 -13.31 -11.17
C VAL A 157 0.63 -12.59 -12.52
N GLN A 158 0.94 -13.27 -13.64
CA GLN A 158 0.77 -12.70 -14.98
C GLN A 158 -0.68 -12.40 -15.32
N ILE A 159 -1.62 -13.29 -14.99
CA ILE A 159 -3.05 -13.05 -15.19
C ILE A 159 -3.52 -11.85 -14.37
N PHE A 160 -3.09 -11.76 -13.11
CA PHE A 160 -3.43 -10.62 -12.25
C PHE A 160 -2.96 -9.30 -12.85
N CYS A 161 -1.71 -9.22 -13.31
CA CYS A 161 -1.18 -8.04 -13.98
C CYS A 161 -1.93 -7.70 -15.28
N PHE A 162 -2.31 -8.72 -16.06
CA PHE A 162 -3.07 -8.53 -17.30
C PHE A 162 -4.45 -7.91 -17.02
N ILE A 163 -5.17 -8.40 -16.01
CA ILE A 163 -6.47 -7.84 -15.61
C ILE A 163 -6.33 -6.38 -15.19
N PHE A 164 -5.31 -6.06 -14.37
CA PHE A 164 -5.07 -4.68 -13.95
C PHE A 164 -4.80 -3.75 -15.15
N PHE A 165 -3.98 -4.19 -16.10
CA PHE A 165 -3.67 -3.40 -17.28
C PHE A 165 -4.89 -3.13 -18.16
N GLN A 166 -5.80 -4.10 -18.28
CA GLN A 166 -7.04 -3.93 -19.04
C GLN A 166 -8.04 -3.00 -18.34
N VAL A 167 -8.12 -3.07 -17.02
CA VAL A 167 -9.08 -2.31 -16.22
C VAL A 167 -8.63 -0.85 -16.04
N PHE A 168 -7.35 -0.60 -15.83
CA PHE A 168 -6.82 0.74 -15.55
C PHE A 168 -7.24 1.85 -16.55
N PRO A 169 -7.19 1.66 -17.89
CA PRO A 169 -7.60 2.69 -18.86
C PRO A 169 -9.12 2.91 -18.94
N LEU A 170 -9.96 2.11 -18.29
CA LEU A 170 -11.42 2.32 -18.27
C LEU A 170 -11.87 3.28 -17.16
N TYR A 171 -10.98 3.63 -16.23
CA TYR A 171 -11.27 4.48 -15.06
C TYR A 171 -10.45 5.78 -15.06
N VAL A 172 -9.67 6.02 -16.12
CA VAL A 172 -9.00 7.30 -16.45
C VAL A 172 -9.68 7.86 -17.68
#